data_AF-A0A355F845-F1
#
_entry.id   AF-A0A355F845-F1
#
_cell.length_a   1.000
_cell.length_b   1.000
_cell.length_c   1.000
_cell.angle_alpha   90.00
_cell.angle_beta   90.00
_cell.angle_gamma   90.00
#
_symmetry.space_group_name_H-M   'P 1'
#
loop_
_entity.id
_entity.type
_entity.pdbx_description
1 polymer ?
#
loop_
_entity_poly.entity_id
_entity_poly.type
_entity_poly.pdbx_seq_one_letter_code
_entity_poly.pdbx_strand_id
1 'polypeptide(L)'
;MDPRETAEMLKAWALEAGFDRAGVAGLAPSEHGEALLRWLARGDHAGMDWFSKRIEARLEPAKVWPGTQSALCVALQYAPLLDEEGDEIPEPAGDLWPYVARYARGLDYH
;
A
#
# COMPACT_ATOMS: atom_id res chain seq x y z
N MET A 1 -27.37 7.13 0.57
CA MET A 1 -26.66 6.32 1.59
C MET A 1 -25.73 7.27 2.32
N ASP A 2 -25.70 7.23 3.65
CA ASP A 2 -24.82 8.10 4.43
C ASP A 2 -23.34 7.72 4.17
N PRO A 3 -22.44 8.66 3.84
CA PRO A 3 -21.03 8.35 3.61
C PRO A 3 -20.36 7.54 4.73
N ARG A 4 -20.79 7.73 5.98
CA ARG A 4 -20.28 6.95 7.11
C ARG A 4 -20.72 5.50 7.05
N GLU A 5 -22.00 5.25 6.78
CA GLU A 5 -22.52 3.88 6.58
C GLU A 5 -21.80 3.16 5.43
N THR A 6 -21.61 3.86 4.30
CA THR A 6 -20.86 3.31 3.16
C THR A 6 -19.41 2.99 3.54
N ALA A 7 -18.75 3.85 4.30
CA ALA A 7 -17.37 3.62 4.76
C ALA A 7 -17.27 2.40 5.69
N GLU A 8 -18.20 2.23 6.63
CA GLU A 8 -18.23 1.04 7.50
C GLU A 8 -18.47 -0.24 6.71
N MET A 9 -19.43 -0.23 5.76
CA MET A 9 -19.71 -1.37 4.90
C MET A 9 -18.49 -1.77 4.07
N LEU A 10 -17.81 -0.82 3.43
CA LEU A 10 -16.63 -1.11 2.60
C LEU A 10 -15.44 -1.63 3.42
N LYS A 11 -15.25 -1.12 4.64
CA LYS A 11 -14.22 -1.65 5.55
C LYS A 11 -14.55 -3.09 5.97
N ALA A 12 -15.81 -3.38 6.29
CA ALA A 12 -16.23 -4.74 6.63
C ALA A 12 -15.97 -5.71 5.47
N TRP A 13 -16.34 -5.35 4.24
CA TRP A 13 -16.06 -6.18 3.06
C TRP A 13 -14.57 -6.40 2.82
N ALA A 14 -13.72 -5.40 3.07
CA ALA A 14 -12.28 -5.58 2.95
C ALA A 14 -11.73 -6.59 3.97
N LEU A 15 -12.23 -6.56 5.21
CA LEU A 15 -11.84 -7.56 6.23
C LEU A 15 -12.35 -8.96 5.86
N GLU A 16 -13.59 -9.07 5.37
CA GLU A 16 -14.16 -10.33 4.89
C GLU A 16 -13.39 -10.90 3.68
N ALA A 17 -12.81 -10.02 2.84
CA ALA A 17 -11.97 -10.40 1.72
C ALA A 17 -10.55 -10.86 2.12
N GLY A 18 -10.21 -10.80 3.41
CA GLY A 18 -8.93 -11.29 3.94
C GLY A 18 -7.87 -10.22 4.18
N PHE A 19 -8.18 -8.92 4.07
CA PHE A 19 -7.26 -7.87 4.49
C PHE A 19 -7.23 -7.73 6.02
N ASP A 20 -6.06 -7.52 6.61
CA ASP A 20 -5.93 -7.35 8.06
C ASP A 20 -6.44 -6.00 8.57
N ARG A 21 -6.35 -4.96 7.72
CA ARG A 21 -6.80 -3.61 8.05
C ARG A 21 -7.43 -2.94 6.85
N ALA A 22 -8.43 -2.12 7.12
CA ALA A 22 -9.07 -1.24 6.15
C ALA A 22 -9.37 0.12 6.78
N GLY A 23 -9.15 1.19 6.02
CA GLY A 23 -9.40 2.57 6.43
C GLY A 23 -9.82 3.43 5.25
N VAL A 24 -10.45 4.57 5.51
CA VAL A 24 -10.84 5.52 4.47
C VAL A 24 -10.04 6.82 4.65
N ALA A 25 -9.40 7.27 3.59
CA ALA A 25 -8.64 8.51 3.57
C ALA A 25 -9.25 9.52 2.59
N GLY A 26 -9.17 10.81 2.93
CA GLY A 26 -9.46 11.88 1.99
C GLY A 26 -8.37 12.01 0.93
N LEU A 27 -8.67 12.70 -0.17
CA LEU A 27 -7.76 12.87 -1.30
C LEU A 27 -7.21 14.30 -1.44
N ALA A 28 -7.08 14.99 -0.30
CA ALA A 28 -6.45 16.31 -0.27
C ALA A 28 -5.01 16.25 -0.83
N PRO A 29 -4.50 17.36 -1.39
CA PRO A 29 -3.11 17.42 -1.82
C PRO A 29 -2.14 17.02 -0.70
N SER A 30 -1.05 16.35 -1.05
CA SER A 30 -0.07 15.85 -0.09
C SER A 30 0.60 17.00 0.66
N GLU A 31 0.52 16.97 2.00
CA GLU A 31 1.24 17.91 2.87
C GLU A 31 2.77 17.78 2.76
N HIS A 32 3.26 16.66 2.24
CA HIS A 32 4.68 16.38 2.07
C HIS A 32 5.16 16.59 0.62
N GLY A 33 4.33 17.20 -0.23
CA GLY A 33 4.62 17.33 -1.65
C GLY A 33 5.95 18.02 -1.97
N GLU A 34 6.25 19.11 -1.27
CA GLU A 34 7.54 19.80 -1.48
C GLU A 34 8.74 18.96 -1.06
N ALA A 35 8.61 18.21 0.05
CA ALA A 35 9.68 17.34 0.52
C ALA A 35 9.96 16.23 -0.50
N LEU A 36 8.91 15.67 -1.09
CA LEU A 36 9.02 14.68 -2.16
C LEU A 36 9.70 15.25 -3.41
N LEU A 37 9.32 16.45 -3.83
CA LEU A 37 9.94 17.12 -4.98
C LEU A 37 11.44 17.40 -4.74
N ARG A 38 11.81 17.84 -3.53
CA ARG A 38 13.22 18.03 -3.16
C ARG A 38 14.00 16.72 -3.18
N TRP A 39 13.43 15.65 -2.63
CA TRP A 39 14.04 14.31 -2.62
C TRP A 39 14.26 13.79 -4.04
N LEU A 40 13.29 13.96 -4.94
CA LEU A 40 13.44 13.60 -6.36
C LEU A 40 14.53 14.42 -7.06
N ALA A 41 14.56 15.73 -6.83
CA ALA A 41 15.56 16.63 -7.45
C ALA A 41 17.00 16.29 -7.05
N ARG A 42 17.21 15.71 -5.85
CA ARG A 42 18.52 15.23 -5.41
C ARG A 42 18.94 13.89 -6.02
N GLY A 43 18.05 13.21 -6.73
CA GLY A 43 18.33 11.88 -7.27
C GLY A 43 18.26 10.77 -6.21
N ASP A 44 17.65 11.02 -5.05
CA ASP A 44 17.61 10.10 -3.91
C ASP A 44 16.73 8.85 -4.16
N HIS A 45 16.11 8.74 -5.33
CA HIS A 45 15.22 7.64 -5.73
C HIS A 45 15.95 6.39 -6.25
N ALA A 46 17.28 6.36 -6.19
CA ALA A 46 18.10 5.18 -6.45
C ALA A 46 17.77 4.45 -7.77
N GLY A 47 17.51 5.20 -8.85
CA GLY A 47 17.18 4.66 -10.17
C GLY A 47 15.74 4.15 -10.34
N MET A 48 14.85 4.38 -9.37
CA MET A 48 13.41 4.13 -9.50
C MET A 48 12.72 5.15 -10.40
N ASP A 49 13.09 5.22 -11.68
CA ASP A 49 12.55 6.19 -12.65
C ASP A 49 11.02 6.08 -12.81
N TRP A 50 10.44 4.91 -12.54
CA TRP A 50 8.99 4.73 -12.53
C TRP A 50 8.29 5.59 -11.46
N PHE A 51 8.99 5.96 -10.39
CA PHE A 51 8.44 6.72 -9.28
C PHE A 51 8.06 8.14 -9.72
N SER A 52 8.93 8.80 -10.50
CA SER A 52 8.72 10.17 -10.98
C SER A 52 7.60 10.26 -12.02
N LYS A 53 7.37 9.19 -12.80
CA LYS A 53 6.32 9.14 -13.84
C LYS A 53 4.89 9.35 -13.32
N ARG A 54 4.63 9.11 -12.04
CA ARG A 54 3.31 9.28 -11.41
C ARG A 54 3.31 10.35 -10.31
N ILE A 55 4.17 11.37 -10.42
CA ILE A 55 4.31 12.40 -9.40
C ILE A 55 3.02 13.18 -9.14
N GLU A 56 2.24 13.53 -10.17
CA GLU A 56 0.98 14.25 -10.01
C GLU A 56 -0.01 13.45 -9.15
N ALA A 57 -0.13 12.15 -9.38
CA ALA A 57 -0.99 11.27 -8.58
C ALA A 57 -0.57 11.20 -7.09
N ARG A 58 0.71 11.43 -6.79
CA ARG A 58 1.25 11.44 -5.42
C ARG A 58 1.03 12.78 -4.74
N LEU A 59 1.12 13.87 -5.49
CA LEU A 59 0.93 15.22 -4.99
C LEU A 59 -0.55 15.57 -4.87
N GLU A 60 -1.37 15.11 -5.81
CA GLU A 60 -2.78 15.46 -5.94
C GLU A 60 -3.62 14.20 -6.23
N PRO A 61 -3.85 13.35 -5.22
CA PRO A 61 -4.55 12.07 -5.39
C PRO A 61 -5.94 12.20 -6.03
N ALA A 62 -6.66 13.30 -5.76
CA ALA A 62 -7.99 13.56 -6.34
C ALA A 62 -7.98 13.70 -7.87
N LYS A 63 -6.83 13.99 -8.50
CA LYS A 63 -6.70 14.10 -9.96
C LYS A 63 -6.61 12.75 -10.67
N VAL A 64 -6.32 11.66 -9.95
CA VAL A 64 -6.21 10.32 -10.56
C VAL A 64 -7.52 9.90 -11.20
N TRP A 65 -8.64 10.23 -10.57
CA TRP A 65 -9.97 9.98 -11.11
C TRP A 65 -10.92 11.14 -10.75
N PRO A 66 -11.37 11.93 -11.74
CA PRO A 66 -12.23 13.08 -11.49
C PRO A 66 -13.53 12.70 -10.75
N GLY A 67 -13.85 13.45 -9.70
CA GLY A 67 -15.04 13.22 -8.88
C GLY A 67 -14.85 12.26 -7.71
N THR A 68 -13.68 11.61 -7.58
CA THR A 68 -13.38 10.78 -6.42
C THR A 68 -13.15 11.65 -5.18
N GLN A 69 -13.81 11.30 -4.08
CA GLN A 69 -13.78 12.08 -2.84
C GLN A 69 -12.90 11.44 -1.76
N SER A 70 -12.74 10.11 -1.80
CA SER A 70 -12.00 9.33 -0.81
C SER A 70 -11.40 8.08 -1.45
N ALA A 71 -10.42 7.50 -0.77
CA ALA A 71 -9.88 6.18 -1.09
C ALA A 71 -10.13 5.22 0.09
N LEU A 72 -10.51 3.98 -0.23
CA LEU A 72 -10.38 2.86 0.67
C LEU A 72 -8.93 2.37 0.62
N CYS A 73 -8.24 2.43 1.76
CA CYS A 73 -6.89 1.93 1.93
C CYS A 73 -6.96 0.60 2.69
N VAL A 74 -6.29 -0.42 2.17
CA VAL A 74 -6.20 -1.74 2.81
C VAL A 74 -4.75 -2.05 3.15
N ALA A 75 -4.54 -2.90 4.15
CA ALA A 75 -3.23 -3.44 4.48
C ALA A 75 -3.32 -4.93 4.76
N LEU A 76 -2.30 -5.64 4.30
CA LEU A 76 -2.09 -7.06 4.54
C LEU A 76 -0.78 -7.24 5.31
N GLN A 77 -0.82 -8.02 6.37
CA GLN A 77 0.33 -8.42 7.15
C GLN A 77 0.99 -9.62 6.47
N TYR A 78 2.21 -9.43 6.00
CA TYR A 78 2.99 -10.45 5.30
C TYR A 78 3.90 -11.27 6.22
N ALA A 79 3.69 -11.22 7.55
CA ALA A 79 4.47 -11.95 8.53
C ALA A 79 3.61 -12.36 9.74
N PRO A 80 3.65 -13.63 10.21
CA PRO A 80 4.45 -14.76 9.66
C PRO A 80 3.99 -15.18 8.25
N LEU A 81 4.81 -16.00 7.58
CA LEU A 81 4.39 -16.62 6.31
C LEU A 81 3.33 -17.66 6.63
N LEU A 82 2.20 -17.61 5.94
CA LEU A 82 1.09 -18.55 6.11
C LEU A 82 0.83 -19.30 4.80
N ASP A 83 0.38 -20.55 4.89
CA ASP A 83 -0.15 -21.30 3.74
C ASP A 83 -1.61 -20.91 3.44
N GLU A 84 -2.23 -21.59 2.46
CA GLU A 84 -3.61 -21.29 2.04
C GLU A 84 -4.63 -21.59 3.14
N GLU A 85 -4.27 -22.48 4.06
CA GLU A 85 -5.05 -22.89 5.23
C GLU A 85 -4.86 -21.96 6.44
N GLY A 86 -3.86 -21.08 6.39
CA GLY A 86 -3.55 -20.12 7.44
C GLY A 86 -2.58 -20.64 8.50
N ASP A 87 -1.93 -21.79 8.26
CA ASP A 87 -0.91 -22.35 9.13
C ASP A 87 0.46 -21.69 8.87
N GLU A 88 1.26 -21.50 9.93
CA GLU A 88 2.59 -20.90 9.80
C GLU A 88 3.53 -21.78 8.98
N ILE A 89 4.03 -21.23 7.87
CA ILE A 89 5.09 -21.82 7.07
C ILE A 89 6.43 -21.48 7.71
N PRO A 90 7.33 -22.46 7.92
CA PRO A 90 8.70 -22.20 8.33
C PRO A 90 9.40 -21.21 7.40
N GLU A 91 10.16 -20.28 7.98
CA GLU A 91 11.00 -19.38 7.18
C GLU A 91 11.91 -20.19 6.25
N PRO A 92 12.10 -19.74 4.99
CA PRO A 92 12.95 -20.44 4.05
C PRO A 92 14.37 -20.67 4.59
N ALA A 93 14.86 -21.91 4.46
CA ALA A 93 16.18 -22.30 4.95
C ALA A 93 17.29 -22.00 3.92
N GLY A 94 18.47 -21.62 4.42
CA GLY A 94 19.70 -21.44 3.63
C GLY A 94 20.46 -20.17 3.99
N ASP A 95 21.77 -20.18 3.76
CA ASP A 95 22.69 -19.13 4.25
C ASP A 95 22.37 -17.71 3.73
N LEU A 96 21.69 -17.62 2.58
CA LEU A 96 21.35 -16.33 1.95
C LEU A 96 19.97 -15.79 2.36
N TRP A 97 19.04 -16.63 2.81
CA TRP A 97 17.68 -16.23 3.13
C TRP A 97 17.54 -15.17 4.25
N PRO A 98 18.40 -15.16 5.28
CA PRO A 98 18.42 -14.07 6.27
C PRO A 98 18.59 -12.68 5.66
N TYR A 99 19.23 -12.58 4.48
CA TYR A 99 19.50 -11.30 3.79
C TYR A 99 18.42 -10.91 2.77
N VAL A 100 17.45 -11.79 2.48
CA VAL A 100 16.32 -11.48 1.60
C VAL A 100 15.27 -10.70 2.38
N ALA A 101 14.83 -9.55 1.88
CA ALA A 101 13.80 -8.74 2.54
C ALA A 101 12.49 -9.53 2.74
N ARG A 102 11.82 -9.35 3.88
CA ARG A 102 10.60 -10.11 4.24
C ARG A 102 9.47 -9.98 3.22
N TYR A 103 9.28 -8.78 2.64
CA TYR A 103 8.23 -8.55 1.63
C TYR A 103 8.45 -9.32 0.32
N ALA A 104 9.66 -9.86 0.10
CA ALA A 104 10.00 -10.66 -1.06
C ALA A 104 10.03 -12.17 -0.75
N ARG A 105 9.51 -12.57 0.43
CA ARG A 105 9.37 -13.97 0.84
C ARG A 105 7.90 -14.37 0.66
N GLY A 106 7.65 -15.56 0.14
CA GLY A 106 6.30 -16.05 -0.14
C GLY A 106 5.79 -15.66 -1.53
N LEU A 107 4.47 -15.53 -1.66
CA LEU A 107 3.81 -15.13 -2.90
C LEU A 107 4.07 -13.64 -3.21
N ASP A 108 4.10 -13.31 -4.50
CA ASP A 108 4.14 -11.90 -4.92
C ASP A 108 2.89 -11.19 -4.39
N TYR A 109 3.06 -10.03 -3.75
CA TYR A 109 1.97 -9.31 -3.10
C TYR A 109 1.14 -8.46 -4.07
N HIS A 110 1.58 -8.34 -5.33
CA HIS A 110 0.87 -7.61 -6.38
C HIS A 110 -0.25 -8.45 -7.00
#